data_AF-S2QW20-F1
#
_entry.id   AF-S2QW20-F1
#
_cell.length_a   1.000
_cell.length_b   1.000
_cell.length_c   1.000
_cell.angle_alpha   90.00
_cell.angle_beta   90.00
_cell.angle_gamma   90.00
#
_symmetry.space_group_name_H-M   'P 1'
#
loop_
_entity.id
_entity.type
_entity.pdbx_description
1 polymer ?
#
loop_
_entity_poly.entity_id
_entity_poly.type
_entity_poly.pdbx_seq_one_letter_code
_entity_poly.pdbx_strand_id
1 'polypeptide(L)'
;NRQSASWPAHAADLTQDWTKHHLGRSLGWDLRRDGQGRLWLYHTGYTGTFWLIQPDDQLALVVLTNRVHPQPNPAFLAKRDALIARFLSDFKTMPAV
;
A
#
# COMPACT_ATOMS: atom_id res chain seq x y z
N ASN A 1 14.01 5.72 9.58
CA ASN A 1 15.33 6.39 9.62
C ASN A 1 15.84 6.65 8.20
N ARG A 2 15.64 7.86 7.65
CA ARG A 2 15.99 8.22 6.24
C ARG A 2 17.50 8.41 5.99
N GLN A 3 18.34 8.12 6.98
CA GLN A 3 19.80 8.29 6.93
C GLN A 3 20.57 6.99 6.63
N SER A 4 19.87 5.90 6.31
CA SER A 4 20.55 4.69 5.83
C SER A 4 21.24 4.96 4.50
N ALA A 5 22.51 4.58 4.36
CA ALA A 5 23.26 4.68 3.11
C ALA A 5 22.61 3.90 1.94
N SER A 6 21.70 2.95 2.23
CA SER A 6 20.92 2.20 1.25
C SER A 6 19.62 2.89 0.80
N TRP A 7 19.25 4.03 1.40
CA TRP A 7 18.05 4.76 1.00
C TRP A 7 18.37 5.58 -0.26
N PRO A 8 17.77 5.26 -1.42
CA PRO A 8 18.15 5.92 -2.66
C PRO A 8 17.75 7.40 -2.63
N ALA A 9 18.56 8.25 -3.25
CA ALA A 9 18.31 9.69 -3.35
C ALA A 9 16.88 10.04 -3.86
N HIS A 10 16.31 9.13 -4.66
CA HIS A 10 15.00 9.23 -5.30
C HIS A 10 13.85 8.60 -4.51
N ALA A 11 14.06 8.18 -3.27
CA ALA A 11 12.99 7.54 -2.50
C ALA A 11 11.78 8.45 -2.23
N ALA A 12 11.97 9.77 -2.23
CA ALA A 12 10.87 10.73 -2.17
C ALA A 12 9.97 10.65 -3.42
N ASP A 13 10.51 10.24 -4.57
CA ASP A 13 9.75 10.11 -5.81
C ASP A 13 8.72 8.97 -5.73
N LEU A 14 8.91 8.00 -4.82
CA LEU A 14 7.98 6.91 -4.58
C LEU A 14 6.68 7.39 -3.90
N THR A 15 6.72 8.51 -3.17
CA THR A 15 5.57 9.04 -2.43
C THR A 15 4.86 10.18 -3.16
N GLN A 16 5.36 10.57 -4.33
CA GLN A 16 4.78 11.60 -5.18
C GLN A 16 3.82 11.01 -6.23
N ASP A 17 2.68 11.66 -6.46
CA ASP A 17 1.82 11.34 -7.60
C ASP A 17 2.45 11.85 -8.90
N TRP A 18 2.71 10.94 -9.84
CA TRP A 18 3.32 11.24 -11.13
C TRP A 18 2.30 11.32 -12.27
N THR A 19 1.01 11.18 -11.95
CA THR A 19 -0.04 11.29 -12.96
C THR A 19 -0.44 12.74 -13.17
N LYS A 20 -0.68 13.10 -14.44
CA LYS A 20 -1.12 14.45 -14.84
C LYS A 20 -2.44 14.88 -14.16
N HIS A 21 -3.28 13.91 -13.79
CA HIS A 21 -4.64 14.15 -13.29
C HIS A 21 -4.83 13.77 -11.81
N HIS A 22 -3.75 13.64 -11.03
CA HIS A 22 -3.80 13.34 -9.60
C HIS A 22 -4.60 12.06 -9.27
N LEU A 23 -4.36 10.99 -10.03
CA LEU A 23 -5.04 9.70 -9.92
C LEU A 23 -4.48 8.82 -8.78
N GLY A 24 -3.59 9.34 -7.95
CA GLY A 24 -2.98 8.63 -6.84
C GLY A 24 -2.04 7.53 -7.30
N ARG A 25 -1.21 7.76 -8.34
CA ARG A 25 -0.20 6.78 -8.77
C ARG A 25 1.19 7.38 -8.73
N SER A 26 2.12 6.67 -8.09
CA SER A 26 3.54 7.00 -8.11
C SER A 26 4.33 6.02 -8.98
N LEU A 27 5.66 6.07 -8.90
CA LEU A 27 6.56 5.16 -9.62
C LEU A 27 6.36 3.71 -9.16
N GLY A 28 5.44 3.00 -9.81
CA GLY A 28 5.13 1.60 -9.53
C GLY A 28 4.19 1.37 -8.36
N TRP A 29 3.52 2.41 -7.82
CA TRP A 29 2.62 2.25 -6.67
C TRP A 29 1.27 2.94 -6.85
N ASP A 30 0.27 2.36 -6.21
CA ASP A 30 -1.00 2.99 -5.87
C ASP A 30 -0.82 3.75 -4.54
N LEU A 31 -1.22 5.02 -4.50
CA LEU A 31 -1.12 5.86 -3.32
C LEU A 31 -2.43 5.79 -2.53
N ARG A 32 -2.34 5.31 -1.28
CA ARG A 32 -3.47 5.22 -0.35
C ARG A 32 -3.23 6.09 0.87
N ARG A 33 -4.31 6.39 1.60
CA ARG A 33 -4.27 7.09 2.87
C ARG A 33 -5.01 6.30 3.93
N ASP A 34 -4.43 6.24 5.12
CA ASP A 34 -5.11 5.66 6.28
C ASP A 34 -6.06 6.66 6.95
N GLY A 35 -6.71 6.21 8.02
CA GLY A 35 -7.64 7.02 8.81
C GLY A 35 -7.01 8.24 9.51
N GLN A 36 -5.68 8.32 9.58
CA GLN A 36 -4.93 9.48 10.09
C GLN A 36 -4.38 10.36 8.94
N GLY A 37 -4.63 9.98 7.68
CA GLY A 37 -4.16 10.71 6.50
C GLY A 37 -2.72 10.39 6.09
N ARG A 38 -2.02 9.46 6.77
CA ARG A 38 -0.65 9.06 6.40
C ARG A 38 -0.66 8.36 5.05
N LEU A 39 0.39 8.57 4.27
CA LEU A 39 0.50 8.00 2.92
C LEU A 39 1.03 6.56 2.97
N TRP A 40 0.41 5.69 2.18
CA TRP A 40 0.78 4.28 2.01
C TRP A 40 1.03 3.96 0.55
N LEU A 41 2.11 3.22 0.30
CA LEU A 41 2.44 2.64 -1.00
C LEU A 41 1.78 1.27 -1.14
N TYR A 42 0.88 1.10 -2.10
CA TYR A 42 0.11 -0.13 -2.32
C TYR A 42 0.38 -0.76 -3.70
N HIS A 43 0.49 -2.09 -3.75
CA HIS A 43 0.60 -2.84 -5.01
C HIS A 43 0.02 -4.26 -4.86
N THR A 44 -0.44 -4.85 -5.96
CA THR A 44 -0.97 -6.23 -6.03
C THR A 44 -0.17 -7.10 -6.97
N GLY A 45 0.06 -8.35 -6.62
CA GLY A 45 0.53 -9.39 -7.52
C GLY A 45 -0.62 -10.12 -8.21
N TYR A 46 -0.31 -10.72 -9.35
CA TYR A 46 -1.27 -11.40 -10.22
C TYR A 46 -2.07 -12.50 -9.51
N THR A 47 -1.40 -13.31 -8.68
CA THR A 47 -2.00 -14.44 -7.96
C THR A 47 -2.74 -14.05 -6.68
N GLY A 48 -2.97 -12.74 -6.46
CA GLY A 48 -3.72 -12.21 -5.33
C GLY A 48 -2.86 -11.81 -4.13
N THR A 49 -1.54 -11.87 -4.24
CA THR A 49 -0.64 -11.24 -3.26
C THR A 49 -0.82 -9.72 -3.29
N PHE A 50 -0.53 -9.06 -2.18
CA PHE A 50 -0.46 -7.61 -2.14
C PHE A 50 0.33 -7.13 -0.93
N TRP A 51 0.72 -5.86 -0.97
CA TRP A 51 1.39 -5.24 0.15
C TRP A 51 1.00 -3.76 0.27
N LEU A 52 1.09 -3.25 1.50
CA LEU A 52 1.05 -1.84 1.84
C LEU A 52 2.29 -1.49 2.66
N ILE A 53 2.92 -0.36 2.36
CA ILE A 53 4.10 0.12 3.07
C ILE A 53 3.88 1.59 3.46
N GLN A 54 4.02 1.89 4.75
CA GLN A 54 4.08 3.24 5.29
C GLN A 54 5.54 3.57 5.60
N PRO A 55 6.22 4.36 4.76
CA PRO A 55 7.66 4.55 4.87
C PRO A 55 8.11 5.35 6.10
N ASP A 56 7.26 6.22 6.64
CA ASP A 56 7.66 7.15 7.72
C ASP A 56 7.75 6.44 9.07
N ASP A 57 6.70 5.73 9.43
CA ASP A 57 6.57 4.98 10.69
C ASP A 57 7.05 3.52 10.54
N GLN A 58 7.60 3.18 9.36
CA GLN A 58 8.16 1.86 9.06
C GLN A 58 7.16 0.71 9.24
N LEU A 59 5.90 0.96 8.92
CA LEU A 59 4.82 -0.02 8.99
C LEU A 59 4.64 -0.71 7.64
N ALA A 60 4.28 -2.00 7.67
CA ALA A 60 3.91 -2.72 6.46
C ALA A 60 2.85 -3.78 6.73
N LEU A 61 2.01 -4.03 5.74
CA LEU A 61 1.17 -5.21 5.62
C LEU A 61 1.61 -5.97 4.37
N VAL A 62 2.02 -7.23 4.53
CA VAL A 62 2.34 -8.11 3.40
C VAL A 62 1.43 -9.32 3.48
N VAL A 63 0.68 -9.55 2.40
CA VAL A 63 -0.24 -10.69 2.32
C VAL A 63 0.17 -11.57 1.15
N LEU A 64 0.56 -12.80 1.51
CA LEU A 64 0.95 -13.84 0.57
C LEU A 64 -0.21 -14.82 0.42
N THR A 65 -0.63 -15.04 -0.81
CA THR A 65 -1.70 -15.99 -1.13
C THR A 65 -1.18 -16.99 -2.14
N ASN A 66 -1.33 -18.28 -1.84
CA ASN A 66 -1.02 -19.33 -2.80
C ASN A 66 -2.27 -19.62 -3.64
N ARG A 67 -2.48 -18.86 -4.71
CA ARG A 67 -3.55 -19.12 -5.67
C ARG A 67 -2.99 -19.21 -7.08
N VAL A 68 -2.98 -20.42 -7.62
CA VAL A 68 -2.87 -20.66 -9.06
C VAL A 68 -4.30 -20.77 -9.56
N HIS A 69 -4.84 -19.69 -10.12
CA HIS A 69 -6.16 -19.73 -10.74
C HIS A 69 -6.05 -19.13 -12.14
N PRO A 70 -6.40 -19.87 -13.21
CA PRO A 70 -6.37 -19.35 -14.58
C PRO A 70 -7.45 -18.27 -14.84
N GLN A 71 -8.35 -18.06 -13.88
CA GLN A 71 -9.46 -17.12 -13.97
C GLN A 71 -9.53 -16.23 -12.72
N PRO A 72 -9.92 -14.96 -12.86
CA PRO A 72 -10.15 -14.07 -11.72
C PRO A 72 -11.13 -14.67 -10.70
N ASN A 73 -10.91 -14.39 -9.41
CA ASN A 73 -11.85 -14.74 -8.34
C ASN A 73 -12.45 -13.45 -7.74
N PRO A 74 -13.62 -12.99 -8.23
CA PRO A 74 -14.24 -11.75 -7.76
C PRO A 74 -14.52 -11.73 -6.26
N ALA A 75 -14.90 -12.88 -5.68
CA ALA A 75 -15.16 -12.98 -4.24
C ALA A 75 -13.90 -12.72 -3.42
N PHE A 76 -12.72 -13.15 -3.90
CA PHE A 76 -11.46 -12.78 -3.26
C PHE A 76 -11.16 -11.29 -3.41
N LEU A 77 -11.35 -10.71 -4.61
CA LEU A 77 -11.08 -9.29 -4.83
C LEU A 77 -11.87 -8.42 -3.86
N ALA A 78 -13.17 -8.71 -3.68
CA ALA A 78 -14.02 -8.02 -2.71
C ALA A 78 -13.51 -8.17 -1.26
N LYS A 79 -13.09 -9.38 -0.86
CA LYS A 79 -12.53 -9.63 0.48
C LYS A 79 -11.20 -8.92 0.70
N ARG A 80 -10.33 -8.89 -0.31
CA ARG A 80 -9.06 -8.16 -0.30
C ARG A 80 -9.31 -6.68 -0.07
N ASP A 81 -10.22 -6.09 -0.84
CA ASP A 81 -10.51 -4.66 -0.76
C ASP A 81 -11.12 -4.30 0.61
N ALA A 82 -12.00 -5.15 1.15
CA ALA A 82 -12.53 -5.01 2.50
C ALA A 82 -11.44 -5.10 3.59
N LEU A 83 -10.50 -6.05 3.46
CA LEU A 83 -9.38 -6.19 4.39
C LEU A 83 -8.48 -4.95 4.37
N ILE A 84 -8.13 -4.44 3.18
CA ILE A 84 -7.32 -3.23 3.03
C ILE A 84 -8.02 -2.02 3.64
N ALA A 85 -9.30 -1.83 3.31
CA ALA A 85 -10.09 -0.72 3.85
C ALA A 85 -10.15 -0.78 5.38
N ARG A 86 -10.36 -1.97 5.95
CA ARG A 86 -10.38 -2.17 7.39
C ARG A 86 -9.03 -1.85 8.03
N PHE A 87 -7.95 -2.46 7.52
CA PHE A 87 -6.59 -2.25 8.03
C PHE A 87 -6.21 -0.76 8.05
N LEU A 88 -6.46 -0.03 6.96
CA LEU A 88 -6.19 1.41 6.88
C LEU A 88 -7.08 2.23 7.83
N SER A 89 -8.32 1.79 8.08
CA SER A 89 -9.22 2.48 9.00
C SER A 89 -8.86 2.29 10.48
N ASP A 90 -8.25 1.16 10.85
CA ASP A 90 -7.93 0.85 12.25
C ASP A 90 -6.95 1.86 12.87
N PHE A 91 -6.10 2.50 12.04
CA PHE A 91 -5.23 3.59 12.48
C PHE A 91 -5.98 4.83 12.96
N LYS A 92 -7.24 5.06 12.55
CA LYS A 92 -8.07 6.14 13.13
C LYS A 92 -8.33 5.92 14.63
N THR A 93 -8.40 4.66 15.05
CA THR A 93 -8.81 4.26 16.41
C THR A 93 -7.64 4.03 17.36
N MET A 94 -6.40 4.06 16.85
CA MET A 94 -5.20 3.88 17.65
C MET A 94 -4.66 5.23 18.12
N PRO A 95 -4.31 5.39 19.41
CA PRO A 95 -3.58 6.58 19.87
C PRO A 95 -2.24 6.68 19.12
N ALA A 96 -1.78 7.91 18.89
CA ALA A 96 -0.44 8.14 18.36
C ALA A 96 0.58 7.49 19.31
N VAL A 97 1.42 6.60 18.75
CA VAL A 97 2.54 5.95 19.46
C VAL A 97 3.70 6.91 19.66
#